data_AF-A0AAX2UHY1-F1
#
_entry.id   AF-A0AAX2UHY1-F1
#
_cell.length_a   1.000
_cell.length_b   1.000
_cell.length_c   1.000
_cell.angle_alpha   90.00
_cell.angle_beta   90.00
_cell.angle_gamma   90.00
#
_symmetry.space_group_name_H-M   'P 1'
#
loop_
_entity.id
_entity.type
_entity.pdbx_description
1 polymer ?
#
loop_
_entity_poly.entity_id
_entity_poly.type
_entity_poly.pdbx_seq_one_letter_code
_entity_poly.pdbx_strand_id
1 'polypeptide(L)'
;MKRAFSLIELVASIIILALIFSSISLFYKQIDKNNAPLRLFERLYVLEARLLKTSNGREIFISNDVLKPLSVKETSVKDEIFELKKIEPFDGAYKQYFYDEKSF
;
A
#
# COMPACT_ATOMS: atom_id res chain seq x y z
N MET A 1 56.98 -19.54 18.12
CA MET A 1 55.58 -19.55 18.60
C MET A 1 54.81 -18.27 18.35
N LYS A 2 55.36 -17.05 18.56
CA LYS A 2 54.63 -15.78 18.32
C LYS A 2 54.05 -15.61 16.89
N ARG A 3 54.75 -16.08 15.86
CA ARG A 3 54.30 -15.97 14.46
C ARG A 3 53.07 -16.84 14.13
N ALA A 4 52.93 -18.01 14.76
CA ALA A 4 51.79 -18.89 14.55
C ALA A 4 50.52 -18.36 15.24
N PHE A 5 50.68 -17.72 16.41
CA PHE A 5 49.59 -17.06 17.13
C PHE A 5 49.00 -15.91 16.32
N SER A 6 49.86 -15.06 15.74
CA SER A 6 49.45 -13.96 14.85
C SER A 6 48.76 -14.43 13.56
N LEU A 7 49.11 -15.62 13.05
CA LEU A 7 48.50 -16.17 11.84
C LEU A 7 47.09 -16.73 12.12
N ILE A 8 46.89 -17.35 13.29
CA ILE A 8 45.57 -17.82 13.74
C ILE A 8 44.64 -16.64 13.98
N GLU A 9 45.11 -15.57 14.61
CA GLU A 9 44.33 -14.33 14.83
C GLU A 9 43.92 -13.68 13.50
N LEU A 10 44.81 -13.67 12.52
CA LEU A 10 44.52 -13.13 11.19
C LEU A 10 43.47 -13.97 10.45
N VAL A 11 43.59 -15.30 10.49
CA VAL A 11 42.58 -16.21 9.91
C VAL A 11 41.24 -16.04 10.60
N ALA A 12 41.20 -15.96 11.93
CA ALA A 12 39.98 -15.73 12.69
C ALA A 12 39.33 -14.38 12.31
N SER A 13 40.13 -13.33 12.17
CA SER A 13 39.67 -12.00 11.74
C SER A 13 39.07 -12.02 10.34
N ILE A 14 39.69 -12.73 9.39
CA ILE A 14 39.17 -12.90 8.02
C ILE A 14 37.83 -13.65 8.03
N ILE A 15 37.70 -14.70 8.85
CA ILE A 15 36.44 -15.46 8.98
C ILE A 15 35.33 -14.57 9.54
N ILE A 16 35.62 -13.79 10.58
CA ILE A 16 34.65 -12.86 11.17
C ILE A 16 34.21 -11.81 10.14
N LEU A 17 35.16 -11.22 9.41
CA LEU A 17 34.86 -10.26 8.33
C LEU A 17 34.02 -10.90 7.23
N ALA A 18 34.35 -12.12 6.79
CA ALA A 18 33.60 -12.83 5.77
C ALA A 18 32.15 -13.09 6.20
N LEU A 19 31.91 -13.45 7.46
CA LEU A 19 30.56 -13.64 8.00
C LEU A 19 29.77 -12.32 8.04
N ILE A 20 30.42 -11.23 8.48
CA ILE A 20 29.80 -9.90 8.52
C ILE A 20 29.40 -9.46 7.11
N PHE A 21 30.32 -9.49 6.15
CA PHE A 21 30.05 -9.06 4.78
C PHE A 21 29.02 -9.94 4.07
N SER A 22 29.04 -11.26 4.31
CA SER A 22 28.05 -12.17 3.75
C SER A 22 26.64 -11.85 4.29
N SER A 23 26.53 -11.58 5.58
CA SER A 23 25.26 -11.22 6.22
C SER A 23 24.72 -9.88 5.69
N ILE A 24 25.59 -8.88 5.56
CA ILE A 24 25.25 -7.57 4.97
C ILE A 24 24.77 -7.73 3.53
N SER A 25 25.46 -8.54 2.71
CA SER A 25 25.08 -8.78 1.33
C SER A 25 23.68 -9.39 1.19
N LEU A 26 23.34 -10.37 2.03
CA LEU A 26 22.01 -10.97 2.08
C LEU A 26 20.93 -9.94 2.44
N PHE A 27 21.21 -9.08 3.42
CA PHE A 27 20.30 -8.01 3.81
C PHE A 27 20.04 -7.02 2.67
N TYR A 28 21.08 -6.58 1.96
CA TYR A 28 20.91 -5.71 0.79
C TYR A 28 20.11 -6.37 -0.32
N LYS A 29 20.34 -7.65 -0.62
CA LYS A 29 19.54 -8.39 -1.61
C LYS A 29 18.07 -8.45 -1.23
N GLN A 30 17.77 -8.61 0.06
CA GLN A 30 16.39 -8.66 0.53
C GLN A 30 15.72 -7.28 0.44
N ILE A 31 16.42 -6.20 0.77
CA ILE A 31 15.94 -4.83 0.58
C ILE A 31 15.64 -4.57 -0.89
N ASP A 32 16.56 -4.93 -1.78
CA ASP A 32 16.40 -4.71 -3.21
C ASP A 32 15.20 -5.49 -3.77
N LYS A 33 15.04 -6.75 -3.37
CA LYS A 33 13.87 -7.57 -3.72
C LYS A 33 12.55 -6.93 -3.25
N ASN A 34 12.57 -6.27 -2.09
CA ASN A 34 11.38 -5.65 -1.50
C ASN A 34 11.09 -4.24 -2.05
N ASN A 35 12.06 -3.59 -2.71
CA ASN A 35 11.87 -2.24 -3.25
C ASN A 35 10.78 -2.17 -4.33
N ALA A 36 10.69 -3.18 -5.21
CA ALA A 36 9.68 -3.19 -6.27
C ALA A 36 8.25 -3.28 -5.70
N PRO A 37 7.92 -4.22 -4.78
CA PRO A 37 6.66 -4.19 -4.04
C PRO A 37 6.41 -2.88 -3.30
N LEU A 38 7.43 -2.34 -2.62
CA LEU A 38 7.30 -1.10 -1.86
C LEU A 38 6.88 0.08 -2.75
N ARG A 39 7.49 0.21 -3.94
CA ARG A 39 7.11 1.23 -4.93
C ARG A 39 5.68 1.06 -5.44
N LEU A 40 5.20 -0.18 -5.60
CA LEU A 40 3.82 -0.44 -5.99
C LEU A 40 2.84 0.02 -4.90
N PHE A 41 3.13 -0.29 -3.63
CA PHE A 41 2.30 0.17 -2.51
C PHE A 41 2.32 1.69 -2.34
N GLU A 42 3.48 2.33 -2.51
CA GLU A 42 3.59 3.78 -2.50
C GLU A 42 2.72 4.42 -3.59
N ARG A 43 2.78 3.89 -4.82
CA ARG A 43 1.91 4.35 -5.92
C ARG A 43 0.43 4.20 -5.59
N LEU A 44 0.03 3.04 -5.06
CA LEU A 44 -1.35 2.76 -4.67
C LEU A 44 -1.84 3.75 -3.60
N TYR A 45 -1.02 4.00 -2.58
CA TYR A 45 -1.33 4.93 -1.50
C TYR A 45 -1.52 6.37 -2.01
N VAL A 46 -0.65 6.82 -2.92
CA VAL A 46 -0.77 8.14 -3.56
C VAL A 46 -2.03 8.22 -4.44
N LEU A 47 -2.40 7.13 -5.12
CA LEU A 47 -3.61 7.06 -5.94
C LEU A 47 -4.87 7.12 -5.07
N GLU A 48 -4.87 6.40 -3.95
CA GLU A 48 -5.95 6.43 -2.96
C GLU A 48 -6.12 7.82 -2.34
N ALA A 49 -5.03 8.47 -1.94
CA ALA A 49 -5.07 9.83 -1.42
C ALA A 49 -5.64 10.83 -2.45
N ARG A 50 -5.35 10.63 -3.75
CA ARG A 50 -5.96 11.41 -4.83
C ARG A 50 -7.45 11.13 -4.97
N LEU A 51 -7.86 9.86 -4.87
CA LEU A 51 -9.27 9.46 -4.94
C LEU A 51 -10.09 10.11 -3.84
N LEU A 52 -9.58 10.09 -2.61
CA LEU A 52 -10.24 10.67 -1.43
C LEU A 52 -10.36 12.19 -1.50
N LYS A 53 -9.37 12.88 -2.09
CA LYS A 53 -9.41 14.33 -2.29
C LYS A 53 -10.29 14.76 -3.47
N THR A 54 -10.62 13.84 -4.38
CA THR A 54 -11.40 14.18 -5.58
C THR A 54 -12.87 14.25 -5.22
N SER A 55 -13.41 15.48 -5.23
CA SER A 55 -14.82 15.75 -4.93
C SER A 55 -15.73 15.69 -6.16
N ASN A 56 -15.18 15.62 -7.37
CA ASN A 56 -15.93 15.62 -8.63
C ASN A 56 -16.07 14.19 -9.18
N GLY A 57 -17.16 13.55 -8.82
CA GLY A 57 -17.57 12.24 -9.34
C GLY A 57 -18.73 12.39 -10.33
N ARG A 58 -18.81 11.49 -11.30
CA ARG A 58 -19.92 11.38 -12.24
C ARG A 58 -21.10 10.71 -11.57
N GLU A 59 -22.30 11.19 -11.85
CA GLU A 59 -23.52 10.49 -11.43
C GLU A 59 -23.70 9.22 -12.28
N ILE A 60 -23.98 8.10 -11.64
CA ILE A 60 -24.34 6.83 -12.28
C ILE A 60 -25.58 6.26 -11.60
N PHE A 61 -26.38 5.52 -12.36
CA PHE A 61 -27.57 4.85 -11.86
C PHE A 61 -27.31 3.36 -11.76
N ILE A 62 -27.43 2.82 -10.55
CA ILE A 62 -27.40 1.38 -10.31
C ILE A 62 -28.84 0.89 -10.38
N SER A 63 -29.18 0.16 -11.46
CA SER A 63 -30.47 -0.49 -11.62
C SER A 63 -30.43 -1.91 -11.09
N ASN A 64 -31.47 -2.30 -10.34
CA ASN A 64 -31.76 -3.67 -9.94
C ASN A 64 -33.22 -3.93 -10.28
N ASP A 65 -33.55 -5.07 -10.87
CA ASP A 65 -34.91 -5.38 -11.33
C ASP A 65 -35.97 -5.34 -10.21
N VAL A 66 -35.54 -5.45 -8.94
CA VAL A 66 -36.40 -5.44 -7.76
C VAL A 66 -36.50 -4.06 -7.09
N LEU A 67 -35.56 -3.14 -7.35
CA LEU A 67 -35.46 -1.86 -6.64
C LEU A 67 -35.52 -0.67 -7.62
N LYS A 68 -35.96 0.48 -7.12
CA LYS A 68 -35.84 1.73 -7.88
C LYS A 68 -34.35 2.01 -8.17
N PRO A 69 -34.01 2.57 -9.34
CA PRO A 69 -32.63 2.92 -9.67
C PRO A 69 -32.02 3.81 -8.59
N LEU A 70 -30.86 3.40 -8.07
CA LEU A 70 -30.12 4.15 -7.06
C LEU A 70 -29.14 5.09 -7.77
N SER A 71 -29.31 6.39 -7.56
CA SER A 71 -28.31 7.37 -8.00
C SER A 71 -27.12 7.36 -7.04
N VAL A 72 -25.93 7.13 -7.60
CA VAL A 72 -24.68 7.17 -6.87
C VAL A 72 -23.67 8.03 -7.63
N LYS A 73 -22.73 8.60 -6.89
CA LYS A 73 -21.61 9.35 -7.41
C LYS A 73 -20.41 8.44 -7.51
N GLU A 74 -19.89 8.27 -8.72
CA GLU A 74 -18.68 7.51 -8.98
C GLU A 74 -17.51 8.44 -9.27
N THR A 75 -16.44 8.28 -8.50
CA THR A 75 -15.17 8.97 -8.74
C THR A 75 -14.13 7.93 -9.13
N SER A 76 -13.35 8.22 -10.17
CA SER A 76 -12.26 7.35 -10.61
C SER A 76 -10.95 8.11 -10.74
N VAL A 77 -9.86 7.52 -10.27
CA VAL A 77 -8.49 7.96 -10.58
C VAL A 77 -7.70 6.76 -11.08
N LYS A 78 -6.85 7.02 -12.06
CA LYS A 78 -6.01 5.99 -12.65
C LYS A 78 -4.60 6.51 -12.89
N ASP A 79 -3.67 5.58 -12.93
CA ASP A 79 -2.35 5.76 -13.51
C ASP A 79 -2.10 4.68 -14.57
N GLU A 80 -0.84 4.40 -14.86
CA GLU A 80 -0.42 3.40 -15.85
C GLU A 80 -0.66 1.94 -15.40
N ILE A 81 -0.82 1.70 -14.09
CA ILE A 81 -0.85 0.36 -13.47
C ILE A 81 -2.19 0.10 -12.77
N PHE A 82 -2.75 1.10 -12.09
CA PHE A 82 -3.93 0.99 -11.26
C PHE A 82 -5.06 1.90 -11.73
N GLU A 83 -6.29 1.42 -11.58
CA GLU A 83 -7.51 2.21 -11.67
C GLU A 83 -8.31 1.99 -10.38
N LEU A 84 -8.49 3.05 -9.59
CA LEU A 84 -9.30 3.03 -8.38
C LEU A 84 -10.62 3.75 -8.63
N LYS A 85 -11.70 3.14 -8.14
CA LYS A 85 -13.07 3.66 -8.21
C LYS A 85 -13.65 3.74 -6.81
N LYS A 86 -14.31 4.85 -6.54
CA LYS A 86 -15.07 5.09 -5.32
C LYS A 86 -16.52 5.35 -5.70
N ILE A 87 -17.43 4.69 -5.02
CA ILE A 87 -18.87 4.89 -5.17
C ILE A 87 -19.39 5.45 -3.86
N GLU A 88 -20.12 6.56 -3.94
CA GLU A 88 -20.79 7.19 -2.80
C GLU A 88 -22.25 7.46 -3.14
N PRO A 89 -23.17 7.42 -2.17
CA PRO A 89 -24.53 7.88 -2.40
C PRO A 89 -24.54 9.31 -2.94
N PHE A 90 -25.39 9.58 -3.95
CA PHE A 90 -25.45 10.91 -4.57
C PHE A 90 -26.03 11.97 -3.62
N ASP A 91 -27.05 11.59 -2.86
CA ASP A 91 -27.63 12.42 -1.81
C ASP A 91 -27.31 11.89 -0.41
N GLY A 92 -27.44 12.76 0.59
CA GLY A 92 -27.37 12.40 2.01
C GLY A 92 -28.74 12.00 2.59
N ALA A 93 -29.79 11.91 1.76
CA ALA A 93 -31.14 11.60 2.21
C ALA A 93 -31.29 10.13 2.60
N TYR A 94 -30.27 9.28 2.40
CA TYR A 94 -30.24 7.98 3.05
C TYR A 94 -30.07 8.11 4.58
N LYS A 95 -29.38 9.15 5.08
CA LYS A 95 -29.02 9.28 6.50
C LYS A 95 -30.23 9.34 7.43
N GLN A 96 -31.36 9.90 6.97
CA GLN A 96 -32.62 9.92 7.73
C GLN A 96 -33.17 8.52 7.99
N TYR A 97 -32.89 7.51 7.15
CA TYR A 97 -33.31 6.13 7.39
C TYR A 97 -32.42 5.39 8.40
N PHE A 98 -31.26 5.97 8.74
CA PHE A 98 -30.31 5.43 9.73
C PHE A 98 -30.21 6.32 10.98
N TYR A 99 -31.06 7.34 11.09
CA TYR A 99 -31.22 8.11 12.31
C TYR A 99 -31.95 7.22 13.32
N ASP A 100 -31.19 6.56 14.19
CA ASP A 100 -31.73 5.89 15.36
C ASP A 100 -31.97 6.95 16.43
N GLU A 101 -33.21 7.09 16.92
CA GLU A 101 -33.62 8.10 17.93
C GLU A 101 -32.83 7.99 19.25
N LYS A 102 -31.96 6.97 19.40
CA LYS A 102 -31.19 6.66 20.61
C LYS A 102 -29.71 7.00 20.57
N SER A 103 -29.18 7.61 19.51
CA SER A 103 -27.75 7.96 19.46
C SER A 103 -27.51 9.41 19.89
N PHE A 104 -27.23 9.57 21.20
CA PHE A 104 -26.74 10.80 21.85
C PHE A 104 -25.21 10.91 21.75
#